data_AF-A0A4Y2UCY7-F1
#
_entry.id   AF-A0A4Y2UCY7-F1
#
_cell.length_a   1.000
_cell.length_b   1.000
_cell.length_c   1.000
_cell.angle_alpha   90.00
_cell.angle_beta   90.00
_cell.angle_gamma   90.00
#
_symmetry.space_group_name_H-M   'P 1'
#
loop_
_entity.id
_entity.type
_entity.pdbx_description
1 polymer ?
#
loop_
_entity_poly.entity_id
_entity_poly.type
_entity_poly.pdbx_seq_one_letter_code
_entity_poly.pdbx_strand_id
1 'polypeptide(L)'
;MKYIPGCEDASEHTVIEWLSCETEANQLYTDEEIISLVQNKRQDDSDLEKIDDPENILVSHSEAANTLEITLRYIEQSENATSTDIMFMRSWHNIASTSRITSFR
;
A
#
# COMPACT_ATOMS: atom_id res chain seq x y z
N MET A 1 25.91 20.99 21.38
CA MET A 1 24.63 20.74 20.70
C MET A 1 23.61 21.75 21.16
N LYS A 2 22.83 22.36 20.25
CA LYS A 2 21.63 23.10 20.64
C LYS A 2 20.63 22.10 21.22
N TYR A 3 19.92 22.48 22.29
CA TYR A 3 18.86 21.67 22.88
C TYR A 3 17.73 21.52 21.86
N ILE A 4 17.43 20.29 21.44
CA ILE A 4 16.29 19.96 20.57
C ILE A 4 15.24 19.33 21.50
N PRO A 5 14.10 20.00 21.73
CA PRO A 5 13.02 19.43 22.55
C PRO A 5 12.54 18.08 21.96
N GLY A 6 12.37 17.06 22.81
CA GLY A 6 12.01 15.70 22.38
C GLY A 6 13.20 14.80 22.05
N CYS A 7 14.41 15.25 22.31
CA CYS A 7 15.68 14.55 22.05
C CYS A 7 16.51 14.40 23.34
N GLU A 8 15.86 14.49 24.51
CA GLU A 8 16.51 14.52 25.83
C GLU A 8 17.35 13.27 26.12
N ASP A 9 16.94 12.12 25.57
CA ASP A 9 17.60 10.83 25.76
C ASP A 9 18.62 10.50 24.65
N ALA A 10 18.73 11.34 23.61
CA ALA A 10 19.65 11.08 22.51
C ALA A 10 21.08 11.41 22.93
N SER A 11 21.93 10.39 22.94
CA SER A 11 23.34 10.55 23.25
C SER A 11 24.20 10.62 21.99
N GLU A 12 25.40 11.18 22.11
CA GLU A 12 26.40 11.13 21.04
C GLU A 12 26.69 9.67 20.62
N HIS A 13 26.66 8.74 21.58
CA HIS A 13 26.79 7.31 21.29
C HIS A 13 25.67 6.79 20.40
N THR A 14 24.42 7.19 20.65
CA THR A 14 23.26 6.84 19.80
C THR A 14 23.45 7.36 18.38
N VAL A 15 23.95 8.59 18.22
CA VAL A 15 24.21 9.16 16.90
C VAL A 15 25.35 8.41 16.18
N ILE A 16 26.42 8.08 16.89
CA ILE A 16 27.56 7.34 16.33
C ILE A 16 27.16 5.91 15.95
N GLU A 17 26.35 5.24 16.77
CA GLU A 17 25.81 3.90 16.48
C GLU A 17 24.99 3.90 15.18
N TRP A 18 24.09 4.87 15.02
CA TRP A 18 23.30 5.03 13.80
C TRP A 18 24.17 5.31 12.56
N LEU A 19 25.17 6.18 12.70
CA LEU A 19 26.11 6.48 11.62
C LEU A 19 27.03 5.29 11.29
N SER A 20 27.32 4.43 12.26
CA SER A 20 28.19 3.26 12.06
C SER A 20 27.47 2.12 11.32
N CYS A 21 26.15 2.03 11.45
CA CYS A 21 25.30 1.05 10.73
C CYS A 21 25.34 1.19 9.20
N GLU A 22 25.71 2.36 8.66
CA GLU A 22 25.80 2.58 7.22
C GLU A 22 26.91 1.76 6.53
N THR A 23 27.86 1.23 7.30
CA THR A 23 28.97 0.43 6.75
C THR A 23 28.54 -0.99 6.38
N GLU A 24 27.51 -1.54 7.03
CA GLU A 24 26.97 -2.89 6.76
C GLU A 24 25.62 -2.86 6.03
N ALA A 25 24.85 -1.77 6.15
CA ALA A 25 23.49 -1.65 5.59
C ALA A 25 23.43 -1.08 4.16
N ASN A 26 24.54 -0.58 3.60
CA ASN A 26 24.60 -0.05 2.22
C ASN A 26 24.72 -1.16 1.16
N GLN A 27 24.05 -2.30 1.38
CA GLN A 27 23.88 -3.30 0.33
C GLN A 27 22.92 -2.74 -0.72
N LEU A 28 23.43 -2.53 -1.93
CA LEU A 28 22.59 -2.18 -3.08
C LEU A 28 21.84 -3.44 -3.51
N TYR A 29 20.60 -3.56 -3.08
CA TYR A 29 19.72 -4.63 -3.55
C TYR A 29 19.17 -4.29 -4.93
N THR A 30 19.10 -5.28 -5.82
CA THR A 30 18.28 -5.18 -7.03
C THR A 30 16.80 -5.33 -6.68
N ASP A 31 15.92 -4.88 -7.58
CA ASP A 31 14.47 -5.00 -7.38
C ASP A 31 14.05 -6.45 -7.10
N GLU A 32 14.69 -7.42 -7.75
CA GLU A 32 14.45 -8.86 -7.56
C GLU A 32 14.86 -9.35 -6.16
N GLU A 33 15.99 -8.85 -5.64
CA GLU A 33 16.49 -9.19 -4.30
C GLU A 33 15.58 -8.60 -3.20
N ILE A 34 15.09 -7.37 -3.41
CA ILE A 34 14.12 -6.73 -2.51
C ILE A 34 12.82 -7.54 -2.48
N ILE A 35 12.30 -7.92 -3.65
CA ILE A 35 11.08 -8.72 -3.77
C ILE A 35 11.26 -10.07 -3.06
N SER A 36 12.41 -10.73 -3.25
CA SER A 36 12.72 -12.00 -2.60
C SER A 36 12.78 -11.85 -1.07
N LEU A 37 13.48 -10.84 -0.55
CA LEU A 37 13.60 -10.60 0.90
C LEU A 37 12.24 -10.35 1.57
N VAL A 38 11.37 -9.57 0.94
CA VAL A 38 10.02 -9.28 1.45
C VAL A 38 9.14 -10.54 1.45
N GLN A 39 9.24 -11.35 0.40
CA GLN A 39 8.47 -12.59 0.29
C GLN A 39 8.96 -13.68 1.23
N ASN A 40 10.28 -13.84 1.39
CA ASN A 40 10.87 -14.87 2.23
C ASN A 40 10.64 -14.60 3.73
N LYS A 41 10.61 -13.32 4.15
CA LYS A 41 10.24 -12.96 5.54
C LYS A 41 8.83 -13.36 5.94
N ARG A 42 7.89 -13.45 4.99
CA ARG A 42 6.53 -13.96 5.26
C ARG A 42 6.48 -15.47 5.50
N GLN A 43 7.57 -16.18 5.20
CA GLN A 43 7.63 -17.63 5.26
C GLN A 43 8.30 -18.14 6.55
N ASP A 44 9.01 -17.29 7.28
CA ASP A 44 9.68 -17.61 8.55
C ASP A 44 8.77 -17.36 9.78
N ASP A 45 7.61 -16.70 9.61
CA ASP A 45 6.57 -16.56 10.63
C ASP A 45 5.67 -17.81 10.75
N SER A 46 6.22 -19.00 10.49
CA SER A 46 5.51 -20.29 10.59
C SER A 46 5.08 -20.66 12.02
N ASP A 47 5.39 -19.83 13.02
CA ASP A 47 4.96 -20.02 14.42
C ASP A 47 4.14 -18.83 14.96
N LEU A 48 3.80 -17.84 14.12
CA LEU A 48 2.81 -16.86 14.50
C LEU A 48 1.44 -17.51 14.42
N GLU A 49 0.80 -17.60 15.59
CA GLU A 49 -0.59 -17.97 15.76
C GLU A 49 -1.39 -17.47 14.58
N LYS A 50 -2.23 -18.35 14.05
CA LYS A 50 -3.24 -18.09 13.03
C LYS A 50 -4.05 -16.87 13.45
N ILE A 51 -3.54 -15.67 13.16
CA ILE A 51 -4.34 -14.47 13.06
C ILE A 51 -5.32 -14.88 11.98
N ASP A 52 -6.57 -14.97 12.39
CA ASP A 52 -7.69 -15.04 11.48
C ASP A 52 -7.54 -13.83 10.57
N ASP A 53 -6.82 -14.02 9.45
CA ASP A 53 -6.69 -13.05 8.39
C ASP A 53 -8.15 -12.75 8.06
N PRO A 54 -8.66 -11.54 8.37
CA PRO A 54 -10.06 -11.25 8.20
C PRO A 54 -10.31 -11.53 6.75
N GLU A 55 -11.04 -12.63 6.50
CA GLU A 55 -11.19 -13.30 5.21
C GLU A 55 -10.85 -12.30 4.12
N ASN A 56 -9.63 -12.37 3.57
CA ASN A 56 -9.11 -11.34 2.69
C ASN A 56 -9.91 -11.48 1.39
N ILE A 57 -11.15 -10.99 1.42
CA ILE A 57 -12.12 -10.99 0.34
C ILE A 57 -11.57 -9.93 -0.59
N LEU A 58 -10.57 -10.36 -1.36
CA LEU A 58 -10.06 -9.62 -2.48
C LEU A 58 -11.25 -9.47 -3.43
N VAL A 59 -11.84 -8.28 -3.42
CA VAL A 59 -12.93 -7.92 -4.33
C VAL A 59 -12.41 -8.13 -5.75
N SER A 60 -13.04 -9.03 -6.50
CA SER A 60 -12.64 -9.31 -7.87
C SER A 60 -12.74 -8.04 -8.73
N HIS A 61 -11.91 -7.89 -9.76
CA HIS A 61 -12.02 -6.75 -10.68
C HIS A 61 -13.41 -6.61 -11.30
N SER A 62 -14.11 -7.73 -11.55
CA SER A 62 -15.50 -7.72 -12.04
C SER A 62 -16.48 -7.17 -11.01
N GLU A 63 -16.30 -7.52 -9.73
CA GLU A 63 -17.16 -7.06 -8.64
C GLU A 63 -16.90 -5.58 -8.34
N ALA A 64 -15.63 -5.17 -8.30
CA ALA A 64 -15.26 -3.77 -8.16
C ALA A 64 -15.83 -2.92 -9.31
N ALA A 65 -15.71 -3.39 -10.56
CA ALA A 65 -16.26 -2.70 -11.72
C ALA A 65 -17.78 -2.55 -11.64
N ASN A 66 -18.50 -3.62 -11.27
CA ASN A 66 -19.96 -3.59 -11.13
C ASN A 66 -20.41 -2.62 -10.03
N THR A 67 -19.79 -2.68 -8.86
CA THR A 67 -20.11 -1.76 -7.75
C THR A 67 -19.84 -0.30 -8.14
N LEU A 68 -18.74 -0.03 -8.85
CA LEU A 68 -18.43 1.32 -9.35
C LEU A 68 -19.42 1.78 -10.41
N GLU A 69 -19.92 0.89 -11.27
CA GLU A 69 -20.95 1.20 -12.27
C GLU A 69 -22.28 1.60 -11.60
N ILE A 70 -22.71 0.84 -10.58
CA ILE A 70 -23.92 1.16 -9.81
C ILE A 70 -23.76 2.50 -9.09
N THR A 71 -22.61 2.71 -8.45
CA THR A 71 -22.31 3.94 -7.70
C THR A 71 -22.28 5.16 -8.63
N LEU A 72 -21.64 5.03 -9.80
CA LEU A 72 -21.59 6.09 -10.80
C LEU A 72 -22.99 6.48 -11.27
N ARG A 73 -23.85 5.49 -11.55
CA ARG A 73 -25.24 5.73 -11.96
C ARG A 73 -26.05 6.48 -10.90
N TYR A 74 -25.83 6.17 -9.63
CA TYR A 74 -26.45 6.89 -8.52
C TYR A 74 -25.97 8.33 -8.44
N ILE A 75 -24.66 8.57 -8.53
CA ILE A 75 -24.07 9.91 -8.46
C ILE A 75 -24.51 10.77 -9.64
N GLU A 76 -24.60 10.22 -10.85
CA GLU A 76 -25.10 10.92 -12.03
C GLU A 76 -26.57 11.37 -11.89
N GLN A 77 -27.36 10.70 -11.05
CA GLN A 77 -28.76 11.04 -10.75
C GLN A 77 -28.90 11.97 -9.53
N SER A 78 -27.84 12.17 -8.75
CA SER A 78 -27.86 12.96 -7.53
C SER A 78 -27.81 14.46 -7.86
N GLU A 79 -28.79 15.21 -7.36
CA GLU A 79 -28.82 16.68 -7.48
C GLU A 79 -27.65 17.37 -6.76
N ASN A 80 -27.03 16.67 -5.79
CA ASN A 80 -25.93 17.20 -4.99
C ASN A 80 -24.55 16.84 -5.56
N ALA A 81 -24.48 16.02 -6.61
CA ALA A 81 -23.21 15.61 -7.20
C ALA A 81 -22.62 16.75 -8.04
N THR A 82 -21.35 17.05 -7.78
CA THR A 82 -20.61 17.99 -8.62
C THR A 82 -20.05 17.28 -9.85
N SER A 83 -19.69 18.05 -10.88
CA SER A 83 -19.02 17.49 -12.06
C SER A 83 -17.70 16.80 -11.72
N THR A 84 -17.01 17.26 -10.67
CA THR A 84 -15.76 16.65 -10.17
C THR A 84 -16.02 15.25 -9.63
N ASP A 85 -17.09 15.06 -8.86
CA ASP A 85 -17.46 13.74 -8.29
C ASP A 85 -17.73 12.72 -9.40
N ILE A 86 -18.48 13.14 -10.43
CA ILE A 86 -18.79 12.31 -11.59
C ILE A 86 -17.52 11.93 -12.36
N MET A 87 -16.63 12.90 -12.61
CA MET A 87 -15.37 12.65 -13.33
C MET A 87 -14.46 11.69 -12.56
N PHE A 88 -14.36 11.86 -11.23
CA PHE A 88 -13.55 11.00 -10.38
C PHE A 88 -14.05 9.56 -10.40
N MET A 89 -15.36 9.36 -10.23
CA MET A 89 -15.96 8.03 -10.25
C MET A 89 -15.85 7.34 -11.61
N ARG A 90 -15.99 8.08 -12.72
CA ARG A 90 -15.73 7.54 -14.07
C ARG A 90 -14.29 7.08 -14.24
N SER A 91 -13.32 7.82 -13.70
CA SER A 91 -11.90 7.43 -13.75
C SER A 91 -11.65 6.11 -13.03
N TRP A 92 -12.16 5.95 -11.81
CA TRP A 92 -12.04 4.71 -11.03
C TRP A 92 -12.72 3.52 -11.70
N HIS A 93 -13.93 3.71 -12.22
CA HIS A 93 -14.63 2.67 -12.97
C HIS A 93 -13.82 2.20 -14.19
N ASN A 94 -13.18 3.14 -14.91
CA ASN A 94 -12.34 2.81 -16.06
C ASN A 94 -11.07 2.03 -15.67
N ILE A 95 -10.41 2.41 -14.57
CA ILE A 95 -9.25 1.67 -14.05
C ILE A 95 -9.65 0.23 -13.72
N ALA A 96 -10.71 0.04 -12.92
CA ALA A 96 -11.21 -1.29 -12.56
C ALA A 96 -11.60 -2.13 -13.81
N SER A 97 -12.23 -1.50 -14.80
CA SER A 97 -12.62 -2.13 -16.06
C SER A 97 -11.42 -2.47 -16.98
N THR A 98 -10.35 -1.68 -16.92
CA THR A 98 -9.14 -1.90 -17.74
C THR A 98 -8.25 -2.99 -17.14
N SER A 99 -8.18 -3.09 -15.81
CA SER A 99 -7.48 -4.19 -15.12
C SER A 99 -8.04 -5.58 -15.46
N ARG A 100 -9.34 -5.66 -15.82
CA ARG A 100 -9.97 -6.87 -16.37
C ARG A 100 -9.35 -7.30 -17.70
N ILE A 101 -8.87 -6.37 -18.54
CA ILE A 101 -8.35 -6.68 -19.88
C ILE A 101 -6.90 -7.18 -19.80
N THR A 102 -6.14 -6.74 -18.79
CA THR A 102 -4.74 -7.16 -18.57
C THR A 102 -4.61 -8.49 -17.84
N SER A 103 -5.64 -8.97 -17.13
CA SER A 103 -5.64 -10.28 -16.47
C SER A 103 -5.98 -11.45 -17.41
N PHE A 104 -6.31 -11.19 -18.68
CA PHE A 104 -6.57 -12.20 -19.71
C PHE A 104 -5.41 -12.35 -20.71
N ARG A 105 -4.21 -11.89 -20.38
CA ARG A 105 -3.03 -11.97 -21.26
C ARG A 105 -1.90 -12.76 -20.63
#